data_AF-A0A3R5Z768-F1
#
_entry.id   AF-A0A3R5Z768-F1
#
_cell.length_a   1.000
_cell.length_b   1.000
_cell.length_c   1.000
_cell.angle_alpha   90.00
_cell.angle_beta   90.00
_cell.angle_gamma   90.00
#
_symmetry.space_group_name_H-M   'P 1'
#
loop_
_entity.id
_entity.type
_entity.pdbx_description
1 polymer ?
#
loop_
_entity_poly.entity_id
_entity_poly.type
_entity_poly.pdbx_seq_one_letter_code
_entity_poly.pdbx_strand_id
1 'polypeptide(L)'
;MYSYSYGYGDLGEHMLKSFVMIYLVCLMGVLIVAVGAYVLKSYGLYKIAEKKGMENAWAAWIPFVRTYYQGELAGEIEIGRKKLKRPGIWMLLLPIAGNLLVAALVLFVIVAVVFAMLENFVAGSFILSAILPVFVIVFGIAGTAVSLGIMVAQHALKVFVNRRIYQGATEDSMALFHAVAGLFVPGYEAVCIFYYSRKYE
;
A
#
# COMPACT_ATOMS: atom_id res chain seq x y z
N MET A 1 -19.02 -3.91 60.32
CA MET A 1 -19.18 -4.55 59.00
C MET A 1 -17.93 -4.21 58.20
N TYR A 2 -17.00 -5.15 58.05
CA TYR A 2 -15.76 -4.90 57.29
C TYR A 2 -16.08 -5.00 55.79
N SER A 3 -16.01 -3.86 55.09
CA SER A 3 -16.11 -3.83 53.63
C SER A 3 -14.77 -4.22 53.03
N TYR A 4 -14.69 -5.42 52.45
CA TYR A 4 -13.59 -5.76 51.56
C TYR A 4 -13.76 -4.98 50.26
N SER A 5 -12.90 -3.99 50.05
CA SER A 5 -12.73 -3.36 48.74
C SER A 5 -11.93 -4.32 47.88
N TYR A 6 -12.61 -5.07 47.01
CA TYR A 6 -11.94 -5.92 46.03
C TYR A 6 -11.25 -5.01 45.00
N GLY A 7 -9.93 -5.02 44.98
CA GLY A 7 -9.06 -4.26 44.07
C GLY A 7 -9.14 -4.74 42.62
N TYR A 8 -10.33 -4.73 42.02
CA TYR A 8 -10.53 -5.02 40.59
C TYR A 8 -9.95 -3.91 39.68
N GLY A 9 -9.81 -2.68 40.17
CA GLY A 9 -9.22 -1.57 39.41
C GLY A 9 -7.70 -1.69 39.23
N ASP A 10 -6.98 -2.12 40.26
CA ASP A 10 -5.51 -2.22 40.26
C ASP A 10 -5.03 -3.33 39.29
N LEU A 11 -5.67 -4.51 39.33
CA LEU A 11 -5.32 -5.62 38.44
C LEU A 11 -5.53 -5.28 36.96
N GLY A 12 -6.61 -4.57 36.63
CA GLY A 12 -6.93 -4.14 35.26
C GLY A 12 -5.92 -3.16 34.68
N GLU A 13 -5.44 -2.20 35.48
CA GLU A 13 -4.43 -1.23 35.06
C GLU A 13 -3.06 -1.89 34.81
N HIS A 14 -2.63 -2.83 35.68
CA HIS A 14 -1.36 -3.55 35.50
C HIS A 14 -1.40 -4.48 34.27
N MET A 15 -2.53 -5.14 34.02
CA MET A 15 -2.72 -5.97 32.83
C MET A 15 -2.69 -5.13 31.55
N LEU A 16 -3.39 -3.99 31.52
CA LEU A 16 -3.42 -3.09 30.36
C LEU A 16 -2.03 -2.51 30.08
N LYS A 17 -1.32 -2.07 31.11
CA LYS A 17 0.07 -1.59 30.99
C LYS A 17 1.01 -2.66 30.43
N SER A 18 0.84 -3.91 30.85
CA SER A 18 1.63 -5.04 30.33
C SER A 18 1.35 -5.29 28.84
N PHE A 19 0.08 -5.29 28.44
CA PHE A 19 -0.29 -5.43 27.03
C PHE A 19 0.24 -4.28 26.17
N VAL A 20 0.15 -3.04 26.65
CA VAL A 20 0.70 -1.86 25.96
C VAL A 20 2.21 -1.98 25.79
N MET A 21 2.94 -2.39 26.83
CA MET A 21 4.40 -2.58 26.72
C MET A 21 4.77 -3.66 25.70
N ILE A 22 4.09 -4.81 25.72
CA ILE A 22 4.31 -5.87 24.74
C ILE A 22 4.01 -5.35 23.32
N TYR A 23 2.90 -4.64 23.15
CA TYR A 23 2.54 -4.02 21.88
C TYR A 23 3.61 -3.05 21.38
N LEU A 24 4.14 -2.18 22.24
CA LEU A 24 5.18 -1.21 21.89
C LEU A 24 6.50 -1.89 21.50
N VAL A 25 6.89 -2.95 22.21
CA VAL A 25 8.08 -3.75 21.87
C VAL A 25 7.91 -4.41 20.49
N CYS A 26 6.76 -5.01 20.23
CA CYS A 26 6.43 -5.57 18.91
C CYS A 26 6.47 -4.51 17.81
N LEU A 27 5.88 -3.33 18.07
CA LEU A 27 5.88 -2.21 17.13
C LEU A 27 7.30 -1.70 16.84
N MET A 28 8.16 -1.65 17.86
CA MET A 28 9.57 -1.28 17.72
C MET A 28 10.31 -2.30 16.83
N GLY A 29 10.09 -3.59 17.04
CA GLY A 29 10.63 -4.65 16.20
C GLY A 29 10.20 -4.52 14.72
N VAL A 30 8.92 -4.25 14.48
CA VAL A 30 8.39 -4.03 13.12
C VAL A 30 9.02 -2.79 12.48
N LEU A 31 9.20 -1.70 13.24
CA LEU A 31 9.85 -0.49 12.73
C LEU A 31 11.30 -0.73 12.33
N ILE A 32 12.08 -1.45 13.14
CA ILE A 32 13.48 -1.80 12.77
C ILE A 32 13.51 -2.57 11.46
N VAL A 33 12.66 -3.60 11.32
CA VAL A 33 12.59 -4.41 10.10
C VAL A 33 12.15 -3.57 8.91
N ALA A 34 11.17 -2.68 9.08
CA ALA A 34 10.70 -1.77 8.03
C ALA A 34 11.80 -0.81 7.57
N VAL A 35 12.56 -0.23 8.50
CA VAL A 35 13.70 0.65 8.20
C VAL A 35 14.80 -0.13 7.49
N GLY A 36 15.14 -1.33 7.95
CA GLY A 36 16.12 -2.19 7.30
C GLY A 36 15.72 -2.54 5.86
N ALA A 37 14.48 -2.96 5.65
CA ALA A 37 13.94 -3.23 4.31
C ALA A 37 13.93 -1.98 3.43
N TYR A 38 13.61 -0.81 4.00
CA TYR A 38 13.65 0.46 3.29
C TYR A 38 15.06 0.77 2.78
N VAL A 39 16.07 0.67 3.65
CA VAL A 39 17.48 0.95 3.31
C VAL A 39 17.98 -0.02 2.25
N LEU A 40 17.72 -1.33 2.42
CA LEU A 40 18.12 -2.36 1.44
C LEU A 40 17.51 -2.09 0.06
N LYS A 41 16.21 -1.77 0.02
CA LYS A 41 15.51 -1.47 -1.23
C LYS A 41 16.07 -0.22 -1.90
N SER A 42 16.24 0.87 -1.15
CA SER A 42 16.74 2.14 -1.67
C SER A 42 18.18 2.01 -2.17
N TYR A 43 19.05 1.34 -1.43
CA TYR A 43 20.44 1.09 -1.85
C TYR A 43 20.51 0.17 -3.07
N GLY A 44 19.69 -0.89 -3.12
CA GLY A 44 19.62 -1.78 -4.27
C GLY A 44 19.20 -1.05 -5.54
N LEU A 45 18.14 -0.24 -5.48
CA LEU A 45 17.70 0.59 -6.61
C LEU A 45 18.74 1.63 -7.02
N TYR A 46 19.38 2.29 -6.04
CA TYR A 46 20.46 3.24 -6.29
C TYR A 46 21.59 2.61 -7.11
N LYS A 47 22.05 1.41 -6.73
CA LYS A 47 23.12 0.71 -7.45
C LYS A 47 22.73 0.27 -8.86
N ILE A 48 21.48 -0.16 -9.07
CA ILE A 48 21.00 -0.48 -10.42
C ILE A 48 20.95 0.78 -11.28
N ALA A 49 20.47 1.91 -10.73
CA ALA A 49 20.40 3.19 -11.44
C ALA A 49 21.77 3.75 -11.81
N GLU A 50 22.75 3.63 -10.89
CA GLU A 50 24.14 4.01 -11.14
C GLU A 50 24.74 3.21 -12.31
N LYS A 51 24.55 1.89 -12.33
CA LYS A 51 25.03 1.01 -13.42
C LYS A 51 24.35 1.30 -14.76
N LYS A 52 23.09 1.70 -14.74
CA LYS A 52 22.35 2.13 -15.94
C LYS A 52 22.70 3.56 -16.40
N GLY A 53 23.62 4.25 -15.73
CA GLY A 53 24.04 5.61 -16.11
C GLY A 53 22.97 6.68 -15.91
N MET A 54 22.04 6.49 -14.97
CA MET A 54 20.99 7.48 -14.70
C MET A 54 21.53 8.66 -13.89
N GLU A 55 21.32 9.89 -14.36
CA GLU A 55 21.85 11.12 -13.74
C GLU A 55 21.44 11.30 -12.27
N ASN A 56 20.20 10.94 -11.89
CA ASN A 56 19.71 11.08 -10.51
C ASN A 56 19.49 9.74 -9.81
N ALA A 57 20.47 8.84 -9.85
CA ALA A 57 20.42 7.56 -9.12
C ALA A 57 20.09 7.74 -7.61
N TRP A 58 20.56 8.83 -6.99
CA TRP A 58 20.30 9.19 -5.59
C TRP A 58 18.81 9.34 -5.26
N ALA A 59 17.96 9.60 -6.25
CA ALA A 59 16.53 9.80 -6.04
C ALA A 59 15.80 8.51 -5.58
N ALA A 60 16.46 7.35 -5.65
CA ALA A 60 16.03 6.10 -5.02
C ALA A 60 15.88 6.18 -3.48
N TRP A 61 16.44 7.21 -2.84
CA TRP A 61 16.31 7.45 -1.39
C TRP A 61 15.05 8.24 -1.02
N ILE A 62 14.34 8.86 -1.96
CA ILE A 62 13.10 9.59 -1.64
C ILE A 62 11.90 8.67 -1.87
N PRO A 63 10.98 8.45 -0.91
CA PRO A 63 9.92 7.44 -1.04
C PRO A 63 9.05 7.54 -2.32
N PHE A 64 8.57 8.74 -2.65
CA PHE A 64 7.74 8.98 -3.83
C PHE A 64 8.53 8.81 -5.11
N VAL A 65 9.69 9.46 -5.16
CA VAL A 65 10.55 9.44 -6.34
C VAL A 65 11.11 8.04 -6.58
N ARG A 66 11.45 7.28 -5.54
CA ARG A 66 11.84 5.87 -5.62
C ARG A 66 10.82 5.02 -6.34
N THR A 67 9.53 5.25 -6.11
CA THR A 67 8.45 4.48 -6.75
C THR A 67 8.39 4.78 -8.25
N TYR A 68 8.59 6.05 -8.62
CA TYR A 68 8.77 6.47 -10.00
C TYR A 68 10.05 5.87 -10.63
N TYR A 69 11.18 6.00 -9.95
CA TYR A 69 12.49 5.48 -10.39
C TYR A 69 12.46 3.96 -10.58
N GLN A 70 11.79 3.24 -9.69
CA GLN A 70 11.61 1.80 -9.82
C GLN A 70 10.90 1.45 -11.14
N GLY A 71 9.86 2.19 -11.52
CA GLY A 71 9.19 1.97 -12.82
C GLY A 71 10.01 2.46 -14.01
N GLU A 72 10.78 3.53 -13.88
CA GLU A 72 11.67 4.03 -14.95
C GLU A 72 12.84 3.05 -15.20
N LEU A 73 13.37 2.44 -14.14
CA LEU A 73 14.42 1.42 -14.20
C LEU A 73 14.00 0.16 -14.95
N ALA A 74 12.70 -0.17 -14.98
CA ALA A 74 12.18 -1.28 -15.76
C ALA A 74 12.16 -1.00 -17.27
N GLY A 75 12.28 0.26 -17.70
CA GLY A 75 12.18 0.65 -19.10
C GLY A 75 10.80 0.37 -19.70
N GLU A 76 10.71 0.26 -21.03
CA GLU A 76 9.43 -0.07 -21.69
C GLU A 76 9.01 -1.52 -21.42
N ILE A 77 7.77 -1.68 -20.93
CA ILE A 77 7.20 -3.00 -20.58
C ILE A 77 6.17 -3.39 -21.63
N GLU A 78 6.32 -4.58 -22.20
CA GLU A 78 5.31 -5.14 -23.09
C GLU A 78 4.30 -5.92 -22.25
N ILE A 79 3.07 -5.41 -22.15
CA ILE A 79 1.96 -6.07 -21.45
C ILE A 79 1.02 -6.64 -22.52
N GLY A 80 1.18 -7.93 -22.81
CA GLY A 80 0.44 -8.60 -23.88
C GLY A 80 0.80 -8.02 -25.25
N ARG A 81 -0.15 -7.37 -25.93
CA ARG A 81 0.06 -6.72 -27.24
C ARG A 81 0.34 -5.22 -27.17
N LYS A 82 0.31 -4.62 -25.97
CA LYS A 82 0.50 -3.17 -25.79
C LYS A 82 1.84 -2.90 -25.12
N LYS A 83 2.53 -1.85 -25.58
CA LYS A 83 3.76 -1.36 -24.95
C LYS A 83 3.40 -0.26 -23.97
N LEU A 84 3.71 -0.47 -22.69
CA LEU A 84 3.58 0.54 -21.65
C LEU A 84 4.84 1.42 -21.67
N LYS A 85 4.70 2.60 -22.26
CA LYS A 85 5.74 3.63 -22.24
C LYS A 85 5.76 4.29 -20.86
N ARG A 86 6.94 4.40 -20.24
CA ARG A 86 7.19 5.05 -18.94
C ARG A 86 6.37 4.47 -17.77
N PRO A 87 6.70 3.25 -17.31
CA PRO A 87 5.98 2.60 -16.20
C PRO A 87 6.12 3.37 -14.88
N GLY A 88 7.19 4.16 -14.72
CA GLY A 88 7.41 5.00 -13.54
C GLY A 88 6.26 5.95 -13.25
N ILE A 89 5.72 6.59 -14.29
CA ILE A 89 4.60 7.54 -14.14
C ILE A 89 3.35 6.79 -13.69
N TRP A 90 3.06 5.63 -14.28
CA TRP A 90 1.89 4.82 -13.92
C TRP A 90 1.98 4.25 -12.50
N MET A 91 3.18 3.85 -12.06
CA MET A 91 3.41 3.42 -10.67
C MET A 91 3.14 4.54 -9.65
N LEU A 92 3.30 5.80 -10.05
CA LEU A 92 3.01 6.95 -9.19
C LEU A 92 1.53 7.40 -9.29
N LEU A 93 0.97 7.45 -10.50
CA LEU A 93 -0.39 7.95 -10.72
C LEU A 93 -1.47 7.00 -10.21
N LEU A 94 -1.32 5.68 -10.41
CA LEU A 94 -2.32 4.71 -9.98
C LEU A 94 -2.62 4.75 -8.47
N PRO A 95 -1.62 4.78 -7.56
CA PRO A 95 -1.89 4.93 -6.13
C PRO A 95 -2.49 6.28 -5.77
N ILE A 96 -2.08 7.37 -6.40
CA ILE A 96 -2.66 8.69 -6.14
C ILE A 96 -4.13 8.72 -6.55
N ALA A 97 -4.46 8.27 -7.77
CA ALA A 97 -5.83 8.20 -8.27
C ALA A 97 -6.70 7.25 -7.43
N GLY A 98 -6.16 6.08 -7.07
CA GLY A 98 -6.84 5.12 -6.21
C GLY A 98 -7.16 5.68 -4.82
N ASN A 99 -6.17 6.32 -4.17
CA ASN A 99 -6.35 6.93 -2.86
C ASN A 99 -7.34 8.10 -2.90
N LEU A 100 -7.30 8.92 -3.96
CA LEU A 100 -8.24 10.02 -4.15
C LEU A 100 -9.67 9.50 -4.35
N LEU A 101 -9.86 8.43 -5.11
CA LEU A 101 -11.17 7.79 -5.29
C LEU A 101 -11.70 7.27 -3.95
N VAL A 102 -10.88 6.55 -3.18
CA VAL A 102 -11.28 6.04 -1.87
C VAL A 102 -11.62 7.18 -0.92
N ALA A 103 -10.81 8.24 -0.88
CA ALA A 103 -11.09 9.43 -0.07
C ALA A 103 -12.41 10.11 -0.46
N ALA A 104 -12.68 10.24 -1.77
CA ALA A 104 -13.92 10.80 -2.27
C ALA A 104 -15.13 9.92 -1.90
N LEU A 105 -15.01 8.60 -1.99
CA LEU A 105 -16.06 7.66 -1.57
C LEU A 105 -16.34 7.74 -0.07
N VAL A 106 -15.30 7.79 0.75
CA VAL A 106 -15.45 7.93 2.21
C VAL A 106 -16.14 9.25 2.55
N LEU A 107 -15.72 10.36 1.92
CA LEU A 107 -16.34 11.66 2.12
C LEU A 107 -17.80 11.67 1.68
N PHE A 108 -18.11 11.06 0.52
CA PHE A 108 -19.47 10.90 0.03
C PHE A 108 -20.35 10.13 1.03
N VAL A 109 -19.86 9.01 1.57
CA VAL A 109 -20.58 8.22 2.58
C VAL A 109 -20.80 9.03 3.86
N ILE A 110 -19.79 9.76 4.35
CA ILE A 110 -19.92 10.61 5.55
C ILE A 110 -20.99 11.67 5.33
N VAL A 111 -20.94 12.38 4.21
CA VAL A 111 -21.94 13.41 3.88
C VAL A 111 -23.34 12.79 3.82
N ALA A 112 -23.50 11.67 3.13
CA ALA A 112 -24.80 11.02 3.01
C ALA A 112 -25.36 10.52 4.35
N VAL A 113 -24.50 10.01 5.24
CA VAL A 113 -24.90 9.62 6.60
C VAL A 113 -25.32 10.85 7.42
N VAL A 114 -24.59 11.95 7.36
CA VAL A 114 -24.95 13.19 8.07
C VAL A 114 -26.30 13.73 7.58
N PHE A 115 -26.53 13.74 6.26
CA PHE A 115 -27.82 14.12 5.69
C PHE A 115 -28.95 13.20 6.17
N ALA A 116 -28.74 11.87 6.15
CA ALA A 116 -29.71 10.92 6.68
C ALA A 116 -30.04 11.17 8.16
N MET A 117 -29.04 11.50 8.98
CA MET A 117 -29.26 11.84 10.39
C MET A 117 -30.07 13.13 10.55
N LEU A 118 -29.76 14.19 9.79
CA LEU A 118 -30.50 15.45 9.83
C LEU A 118 -31.96 15.29 9.39
N GLU A 119 -32.25 14.45 8.41
CA GLU A 119 -33.62 14.17 7.96
C GLU A 119 -34.46 13.51 9.05
N ASN A 120 -33.91 12.51 9.75
CA ASN A 120 -34.59 11.87 10.89
C ASN A 120 -34.90 12.88 12.02
N PHE A 121 -34.15 14.00 12.11
CA PHE A 121 -34.42 15.08 13.05
C PHE A 121 -35.49 16.09 12.57
N VAL A 122 -35.62 16.32 11.26
CA VAL A 122 -36.39 17.46 10.70
C VAL A 122 -37.70 17.06 10.03
N ALA A 123 -37.80 15.87 9.41
CA ALA A 123 -39.02 15.48 8.70
C ALA A 123 -39.19 13.95 8.62
N GLY A 124 -40.32 13.44 9.15
CA GLY A 124 -40.74 12.05 9.07
C GLY A 124 -41.21 11.61 7.67
N SER A 125 -40.45 11.92 6.62
CA SER A 125 -40.78 11.54 5.24
C SER A 125 -40.25 10.13 4.90
N PHE A 126 -41.18 9.20 4.63
CA PHE A 126 -40.88 7.78 4.35
C PHE A 126 -40.10 7.57 3.02
N ILE A 127 -40.33 8.41 2.02
CA ILE A 127 -39.72 8.27 0.68
C ILE A 127 -38.22 8.60 0.70
N LEU A 128 -37.81 9.62 1.46
CA LEU A 128 -36.40 10.03 1.52
C LEU A 128 -35.60 9.15 2.51
N SER A 129 -36.19 8.80 3.65
CA SER A 129 -35.58 7.93 4.67
C SER A 129 -35.32 6.48 4.22
N ALA A 130 -36.11 5.93 3.29
CA ALA A 130 -35.90 4.58 2.76
C ALA A 130 -34.98 4.54 1.54
N ILE A 131 -35.01 5.55 0.67
CA ILE A 131 -34.27 5.55 -0.62
C ILE A 131 -32.80 5.96 -0.43
N LEU A 132 -32.54 6.97 0.40
CA LEU A 132 -31.20 7.49 0.65
C LEU A 132 -30.21 6.40 1.16
N PRO A 133 -30.52 5.58 2.18
CA PRO A 133 -29.60 4.53 2.63
C PRO A 133 -29.37 3.44 1.57
N VAL A 134 -30.39 3.08 0.79
CA VAL A 134 -30.23 2.11 -0.32
C VAL A 134 -29.28 2.67 -1.39
N PHE A 135 -29.43 3.95 -1.74
CA PHE A 135 -28.54 4.63 -2.69
C PHE A 135 -27.08 4.66 -2.19
N VAL A 136 -26.86 4.99 -0.91
CA VAL A 136 -25.53 4.98 -0.28
C VAL A 136 -24.90 3.60 -0.31
N ILE A 137 -25.68 2.55 -0.01
CA ILE A 137 -25.19 1.17 -0.04
C ILE A 137 -24.80 0.77 -1.46
N VAL A 138 -25.65 1.03 -2.46
CA VAL A 138 -25.37 0.66 -3.86
C VAL A 138 -24.14 1.40 -4.40
N PHE A 139 -24.03 2.71 -4.17
CA PHE A 139 -22.87 3.49 -4.59
C PHE A 139 -21.61 3.14 -3.81
N GLY A 140 -21.74 2.83 -2.51
CA GLY A 140 -20.64 2.33 -1.69
C GLY A 140 -20.08 1.00 -2.18
N ILE A 141 -20.96 0.05 -2.51
CA ILE A 141 -20.57 -1.25 -3.08
C ILE A 141 -19.92 -1.07 -4.45
N ALA A 142 -20.51 -0.24 -5.33
CA ALA A 142 -19.94 0.04 -6.64
C ALA A 142 -18.56 0.70 -6.53
N GLY A 143 -18.42 1.70 -5.66
CA GLY A 143 -17.16 2.40 -5.41
C GLY A 143 -16.08 1.49 -4.85
N THR A 144 -16.41 0.65 -3.88
CA THR A 144 -15.47 -0.33 -3.31
C THR A 144 -15.03 -1.36 -4.36
N ALA A 145 -15.94 -1.85 -5.20
CA ALA A 145 -15.60 -2.75 -6.31
C ALA A 145 -14.60 -2.09 -7.30
N VAL A 146 -14.81 -0.82 -7.64
CA VAL A 146 -13.86 -0.07 -8.50
C VAL A 146 -12.50 0.08 -7.81
N SER A 147 -12.47 0.39 -6.50
CA SER A 147 -11.23 0.52 -5.75
C SER A 147 -10.42 -0.78 -5.70
N LEU A 148 -11.10 -1.94 -5.60
CA LEU A 148 -10.47 -3.25 -5.69
C LEU A 148 -9.83 -3.49 -7.07
N GLY A 149 -10.52 -3.10 -8.14
CA GLY A 149 -9.97 -3.16 -9.50
C GLY A 149 -8.68 -2.34 -9.66
N ILE A 150 -8.65 -1.13 -9.10
CA ILE A 150 -7.45 -0.27 -9.10
C ILE A 150 -6.33 -0.90 -8.28
N MET A 151 -6.62 -1.46 -7.10
CA MET A 151 -5.64 -2.14 -6.26
C MET A 151 -4.99 -3.32 -6.99
N VAL A 152 -5.79 -4.15 -7.65
CA VAL A 152 -5.28 -5.27 -8.46
C VAL A 152 -4.38 -4.75 -9.59
N ALA A 153 -4.78 -3.68 -10.27
CA ALA A 153 -3.97 -3.08 -11.33
C ALA A 153 -2.61 -2.55 -10.81
N GLN A 154 -2.57 -1.93 -9.62
CA GLN A 154 -1.34 -1.47 -8.99
C GLN A 154 -0.38 -2.62 -8.69
N HIS A 155 -0.88 -3.70 -8.09
CA HIS A 155 -0.06 -4.87 -7.77
C HIS A 155 0.44 -5.57 -9.03
N ALA A 156 -0.42 -5.73 -10.05
CA ALA A 156 -0.03 -6.30 -11.33
C ALA A 156 1.07 -5.47 -12.00
N LEU A 157 0.91 -4.14 -12.06
CA LEU A 157 1.94 -3.25 -12.62
C LEU A 157 3.27 -3.39 -11.87
N LYS A 158 3.23 -3.43 -10.54
CA LYS A 158 4.42 -3.63 -9.71
C LYS A 158 5.12 -4.96 -9.99
N VAL A 159 4.36 -6.05 -10.18
CA VAL A 159 4.91 -7.36 -10.56
C VAL A 159 5.58 -7.30 -11.93
N PHE A 160 4.95 -6.66 -12.93
CA PHE A 160 5.57 -6.51 -14.26
C PHE A 160 6.86 -5.69 -14.22
N VAL A 161 6.86 -4.58 -13.48
CA VAL A 161 8.05 -3.74 -13.27
C VAL A 161 9.17 -4.54 -12.60
N ASN A 162 8.86 -5.24 -11.51
CA ASN A 162 9.85 -6.03 -10.79
C ASN A 162 10.40 -7.17 -11.63
N ARG A 163 9.55 -7.88 -12.38
CA ARG A 163 9.99 -8.91 -13.32
C ARG A 163 11.00 -8.36 -14.32
N ARG A 164 10.72 -7.20 -14.93
CA ARG A 164 11.64 -6.56 -15.88
C ARG A 164 12.96 -6.14 -15.24
N ILE A 165 12.93 -5.64 -14.01
CA ILE A 165 14.17 -5.36 -13.25
C ILE A 165 14.93 -6.66 -12.97
N TYR A 166 14.28 -7.77 -12.66
CA TYR A 166 14.98 -9.02 -12.39
C TYR A 166 15.51 -9.69 -13.67
N GLN A 167 14.80 -9.58 -14.80
CA GLN A 167 15.26 -10.08 -16.10
C GLN A 167 16.62 -9.53 -16.52
N GLY A 168 16.99 -8.32 -16.07
CA GLY A 168 18.32 -7.77 -16.33
C GLY A 168 19.46 -8.48 -15.61
N ALA A 169 19.17 -9.39 -14.66
CA ALA A 169 20.16 -10.07 -13.84
C ALA A 169 19.92 -11.60 -13.66
N THR A 170 18.83 -12.16 -14.20
CA THR A 170 18.49 -13.58 -14.10
C THR A 170 17.56 -14.03 -15.24
N GLU A 171 17.38 -15.34 -15.40
CA GLU A 171 16.41 -15.94 -16.33
C GLU A 171 14.96 -15.48 -16.09
N ASP A 172 14.14 -15.48 -17.15
CA ASP A 172 12.78 -14.94 -17.13
C ASP A 172 11.82 -15.67 -16.15
N SER A 173 11.91 -16.99 -16.08
CA SER A 173 11.09 -17.82 -15.17
C SER A 173 11.36 -17.49 -13.71
N MET A 174 12.65 -17.33 -13.36
CA MET A 174 13.10 -16.99 -12.01
C MET A 174 12.76 -15.54 -11.66
N ALA A 175 12.91 -14.61 -12.61
CA ALA A 175 12.48 -13.22 -12.46
C ALA A 175 10.97 -13.11 -12.15
N LEU A 176 10.13 -13.88 -12.85
CA LEU A 176 8.69 -13.92 -12.59
C LEU A 176 8.39 -14.47 -11.19
N PHE A 177 9.05 -15.55 -10.79
CA PHE A 177 8.87 -16.13 -9.45
C PHE A 177 9.18 -15.13 -8.35
N HIS A 178 10.33 -14.44 -8.43
CA HIS A 178 10.71 -13.43 -7.45
C HIS A 178 9.77 -12.22 -7.43
N ALA A 179 9.27 -11.80 -8.59
CA ALA A 179 8.32 -10.70 -8.69
C ALA A 179 6.98 -11.03 -8.03
N VAL A 180 6.48 -12.26 -8.24
CA VAL A 180 5.22 -12.73 -7.64
C VAL A 180 5.40 -13.03 -6.14
N ALA A 181 6.52 -13.64 -5.73
CA ALA A 181 6.82 -13.89 -4.32
C ALA A 181 6.87 -12.58 -3.51
N GLY A 182 7.35 -11.49 -4.11
CA GLY A 182 7.35 -10.15 -3.50
C GLY A 182 5.96 -9.55 -3.26
N LEU A 183 4.89 -10.12 -3.83
CA LEU A 183 3.51 -9.74 -3.52
C LEU A 183 3.04 -10.31 -2.18
N PHE A 184 3.45 -11.54 -1.86
CA PHE A 184 2.98 -12.28 -0.69
C PHE A 184 3.81 -12.02 0.56
N VAL A 185 5.12 -11.76 0.41
CA VAL A 185 6.05 -11.62 1.53
C VAL A 185 6.50 -10.16 1.65
N PRO A 186 6.04 -9.44 2.70
CA PRO A 186 6.53 -8.09 2.99
C PRO A 186 8.05 -8.10 3.22
N GLY A 187 8.76 -7.15 2.60
CA GLY A 187 10.22 -7.03 2.73
C GLY A 187 11.04 -7.93 1.79
N TYR A 188 10.44 -8.98 1.19
CA TYR A 188 11.13 -9.85 0.23
C TYR A 188 11.65 -9.08 -1.00
N GLU A 189 10.83 -8.16 -1.50
CA GLU A 189 11.21 -7.26 -2.59
C GLU A 189 12.51 -6.50 -2.31
N ALA A 190 12.70 -6.02 -1.08
CA ALA A 190 13.90 -5.27 -0.70
C ALA A 190 15.16 -6.14 -0.79
N VAL A 191 15.05 -7.38 -0.28
CA VAL A 191 16.16 -8.35 -0.30
C VAL A 191 16.48 -8.77 -1.73
N CYS A 192 15.47 -9.07 -2.56
CA CYS A 192 15.67 -9.43 -3.96
C CYS A 192 16.31 -8.30 -4.75
N ILE A 193 15.79 -7.07 -4.66
CA ILE A 193 16.37 -5.92 -5.36
C ILE A 193 17.82 -5.69 -4.93
N PHE A 194 18.13 -5.78 -3.63
CA PHE A 194 19.50 -5.66 -3.13
C PHE A 194 20.42 -6.79 -3.61
N TYR A 195 19.91 -8.02 -3.66
CA TYR A 195 20.68 -9.16 -4.15
C TYR A 195 21.00 -9.00 -5.64
N TYR A 196 19.98 -8.69 -6.46
CA TYR A 196 20.15 -8.55 -7.90
C TYR A 196 20.90 -7.28 -8.30
N SER A 197 20.85 -6.19 -7.52
CA SER A 197 21.64 -4.98 -7.82
C SER A 197 23.14 -5.24 -7.90
N ARG A 198 23.63 -6.24 -7.17
CA ARG A 198 25.03 -6.68 -7.21
C ARG A 198 25.38 -7.47 -8.47
N LYS A 199 24.41 -8.14 -9.07
CA LYS A 199 24.57 -8.97 -10.28
C LYS A 199 24.41 -8.23 -11.60
N TYR A 200 23.82 -7.03 -11.58
CA TYR A 200 23.82 -6.16 -12.74
C TYR A 200 25.26 -5.86 -13.17
N GLU A 201 25.60 -6.05 -14.43
CA GLU A 201 26.87 -5.59 -15.02
C GLU A 201 26.74 -4.14 -15.48
#